data_AF-A0A248KJ62-F1
#
_entry.id   AF-A0A248KJ62-F1
#
_cell.length_a   1.000
_cell.length_b   1.000
_cell.length_c   1.000
_cell.angle_alpha   90.00
_cell.angle_beta   90.00
_cell.angle_gamma   90.00
#
_symmetry.space_group_name_H-M   'P 1'
#
loop_
_entity.id
_entity.type
_entity.pdbx_description
1 polymer ?
#
loop_
_entity_poly.entity_id
_entity_poly.type
_entity_poly.pdbx_seq_one_letter_code
_entity_poly.pdbx_strand_id
1 'polypeptide(L)'
;MNTKTKTVEAPAPAGEVITLPPLQVRRQAPAWGRRIRHLAERAIPALLGLGLLVLVWQLAAINSKGFPTPLSTLDSALTLFADPFYNNGPNDVGVGWNVLASLQRVAVGFGLAALAGIRWAF
;
A
#
# COMPACT_ATOMS: atom_id res chain seq x y z
N MET A 1 90.03 -42.14 -2.00
CA MET A 1 89.27 -42.40 -0.76
C MET A 1 87.80 -42.11 -1.03
N ASN A 2 86.94 -43.09 -0.77
CA ASN A 2 85.49 -43.03 -0.98
C ASN A 2 84.81 -42.33 0.20
N THR A 3 83.82 -41.46 -0.05
CA THR A 3 82.67 -41.28 0.86
C THR A 3 81.42 -40.89 0.06
N LYS A 4 80.37 -41.66 0.29
CA LYS A 4 79.04 -41.65 -0.33
C LYS A 4 78.12 -40.74 0.49
N THR A 5 77.39 -39.81 -0.12
CA THR A 5 76.21 -39.13 0.46
C THR A 5 75.15 -39.01 -0.64
N LYS A 6 74.29 -40.03 -0.78
CA LYS A 6 72.93 -40.15 -0.21
C LYS A 6 71.90 -39.34 -1.01
N THR A 7 71.27 -40.07 -1.93
CA THR A 7 69.96 -39.90 -2.56
C THR A 7 68.93 -39.13 -1.73
N VAL A 8 68.28 -38.12 -2.34
CA VAL A 8 66.82 -37.92 -2.30
C VAL A 8 66.41 -37.23 -3.60
N GLU A 9 66.15 -38.03 -4.63
CA GLU A 9 65.17 -37.68 -5.64
C GLU A 9 63.82 -38.12 -5.07
N ALA A 10 62.93 -37.16 -4.81
CA ALA A 10 61.56 -37.41 -4.42
C ALA A 10 60.68 -36.31 -5.05
N PRO A 11 59.51 -36.70 -5.57
CA PRO A 11 58.88 -36.10 -6.72
C PRO A 11 58.18 -34.81 -6.32
N ALA A 12 58.08 -33.85 -7.23
CA ALA A 12 56.99 -32.90 -7.16
C ALA A 12 55.69 -33.71 -7.23
N PRO A 13 54.84 -33.78 -6.18
CA PRO A 13 53.48 -34.15 -6.44
C PRO A 13 52.94 -32.97 -7.24
N ALA A 14 52.80 -33.17 -8.55
CA ALA A 14 51.81 -32.48 -9.34
C ALA A 14 50.44 -32.83 -8.74
N GLY A 15 50.13 -32.24 -7.58
CA GLY A 15 48.78 -32.11 -7.12
C GLY A 15 48.14 -31.24 -8.17
N GLU A 16 47.37 -31.86 -9.06
CA GLU A 16 46.54 -31.17 -10.01
C GLU A 16 45.64 -30.23 -9.20
N VAL A 17 46.01 -28.96 -9.21
CA VAL A 17 45.27 -27.91 -8.53
C VAL A 17 43.97 -27.80 -9.29
N ILE A 18 42.94 -28.49 -8.78
CA ILE A 18 41.57 -28.32 -9.27
C ILE A 18 41.21 -26.86 -9.01
N THR A 19 41.35 -26.03 -10.04
CA THR A 19 40.88 -24.65 -10.02
C THR A 19 39.37 -24.72 -9.97
N LEU A 20 38.82 -24.57 -8.76
CA LEU A 20 37.38 -24.41 -8.58
C LEU A 20 36.94 -23.24 -9.48
N PRO A 21 35.96 -23.44 -10.39
CA PRO A 21 35.42 -22.33 -11.15
C PRO A 21 34.91 -21.29 -10.15
N PRO A 22 35.16 -19.99 -10.38
CA PRO A 22 34.73 -18.97 -9.44
C PRO A 22 33.22 -19.11 -9.24
N LEU A 23 32.80 -19.48 -8.03
CA LEU A 23 31.41 -19.52 -7.65
C LEU A 23 30.87 -18.10 -7.83
N GLN A 24 30.10 -17.90 -8.89
CA GLN A 24 29.43 -16.63 -9.16
C GLN A 24 28.36 -16.45 -8.09
N VAL A 25 28.74 -15.81 -6.99
CA VAL A 25 27.80 -15.37 -5.95
C VAL A 25 26.84 -14.42 -6.65
N ARG A 26 25.60 -14.89 -6.88
CA ARG A 26 24.51 -14.04 -7.40
C ARG A 26 24.45 -12.80 -6.50
N ARG A 27 24.86 -11.64 -7.04
CA ARG A 27 24.67 -10.35 -6.38
C ARG A 27 23.17 -10.23 -6.10
N GLN A 28 22.81 -10.37 -4.84
CA GLN A 28 21.46 -10.14 -4.36
C GLN A 28 21.11 -8.69 -4.73
N ALA A 29 20.13 -8.50 -5.61
CA ALA A 29 19.66 -7.16 -5.96
C ALA A 29 19.33 -6.39 -4.66
N PRO A 30 19.57 -5.07 -4.59
CA PRO A 30 19.37 -4.30 -3.37
C PRO A 30 17.92 -4.45 -2.90
N ALA A 31 17.75 -4.81 -1.62
CA ALA A 31 16.45 -5.12 -1.03
C ALA A 31 15.43 -3.96 -1.15
N TRP A 32 15.93 -2.73 -1.25
CA TRP A 32 15.14 -1.52 -1.44
C TRP A 32 14.49 -1.44 -2.83
N GLY A 33 15.21 -1.83 -3.89
CA GLY A 33 14.68 -1.83 -5.25
C GLY A 33 13.52 -2.82 -5.43
N ARG A 34 13.57 -3.96 -4.73
CA ARG A 34 12.45 -4.91 -4.69
C ARG A 34 11.21 -4.32 -4.03
N ARG A 35 11.36 -3.58 -2.93
CA ARG A 35 10.23 -2.94 -2.23
C ARG A 35 9.58 -1.84 -3.07
N ILE A 36 10.37 -0.96 -3.68
CA ILE A 36 9.84 0.08 -4.57
C ILE A 36 9.09 -0.55 -5.74
N ARG A 37 9.68 -1.58 -6.36
CA ARG A 37 9.06 -2.28 -7.48
C ARG A 37 7.71 -2.91 -7.08
N HIS A 38 7.63 -3.57 -5.93
CA HIS A 38 6.36 -4.12 -5.45
C HIS A 38 5.33 -3.05 -5.09
N LEU A 39 5.76 -1.89 -4.57
CA LEU A 39 4.86 -0.75 -4.36
C LEU A 39 4.34 -0.21 -5.69
N ALA A 40 5.23 -0.06 -6.67
CA ALA A 40 4.89 0.42 -8.00
C ALA A 40 3.95 -0.54 -8.74
N GLU A 41 4.20 -1.85 -8.69
CA GLU A 41 3.34 -2.88 -9.29
C GLU A 41 1.90 -2.84 -8.72
N ARG A 42 1.70 -2.35 -7.49
CA ARG A 42 0.38 -2.18 -6.87
C ARG A 42 -0.22 -0.79 -7.13
N ALA A 43 0.60 0.25 -7.05
CA ALA A 43 0.16 1.63 -7.17
C ALA A 43 -0.14 2.03 -8.62
N ILE A 44 0.65 1.57 -9.58
CA ILE A 44 0.48 1.89 -11.02
C ILE A 44 -0.92 1.49 -11.52
N PRO A 45 -1.39 0.24 -11.37
CA PRO A 45 -2.73 -0.12 -11.83
C PRO A 45 -3.84 0.60 -11.07
N ALA A 46 -3.67 0.85 -9.77
CA ALA A 46 -4.64 1.62 -8.98
C ALA A 46 -4.76 3.07 -9.47
N LEU A 47 -3.63 3.74 -9.73
CA LEU A 47 -3.59 5.11 -10.23
C LEU A 47 -4.09 5.20 -11.67
N LEU A 48 -3.79 4.21 -12.52
CA LEU A 48 -4.33 4.14 -13.88
C LEU A 48 -5.85 3.96 -13.86
N GLY A 49 -6.38 3.09 -13.00
CA GLY A 49 -7.83 2.91 -12.84
C GLY A 49 -8.52 4.18 -12.35
N LEU A 50 -7.96 4.85 -11.33
CA LEU A 50 -8.44 6.14 -10.85
C LEU A 50 -8.36 7.23 -11.93
N GLY A 51 -7.25 7.29 -12.66
CA GLY A 51 -7.06 8.25 -13.76
C GLY A 51 -8.06 8.02 -14.90
N LEU A 52 -8.31 6.77 -15.28
CA LEU A 52 -9.31 6.41 -16.28
C LEU A 52 -10.72 6.79 -15.80
N LEU A 53 -11.06 6.49 -14.55
CA LEU A 53 -12.33 6.87 -13.94
C LEU A 53 -12.55 8.38 -14.02
N VAL A 54 -11.55 9.17 -13.61
CA VAL A 54 -11.62 10.64 -13.65
C VAL A 54 -11.74 11.14 -15.09
N LEU A 55 -11.03 10.54 -16.05
CA LEU A 55 -11.15 10.88 -17.46
C LEU A 55 -12.56 10.62 -18.00
N VAL A 56 -13.10 9.42 -17.78
CA VAL A 56 -14.47 9.07 -18.20
C VAL A 56 -15.48 10.00 -17.56
N TRP A 57 -15.31 10.30 -16.27
CA TRP A 57 -16.17 11.21 -15.54
C TRP A 57 -16.08 12.65 -16.09
N GLN A 58 -14.88 13.14 -16.39
CA GLN A 58 -14.66 14.44 -17.01
C GLN A 58 -15.37 14.53 -18.38
N LEU A 59 -15.27 13.50 -19.21
CA LEU A 59 -15.94 13.45 -20.52
C LEU A 59 -17.47 13.44 -20.36
N ALA A 60 -18.00 12.69 -19.38
CA ALA A 60 -19.43 12.66 -19.08
C ALA A 60 -19.95 14.02 -18.57
N ALA A 61 -19.17 14.70 -17.72
CA ALA A 61 -19.50 16.01 -17.19
C ALA A 61 -19.54 17.10 -18.28
N ILE A 62 -18.63 17.06 -19.26
CA ILE A 62 -18.63 18.00 -20.39
C ILE A 62 -19.86 17.80 -21.28
N ASN A 63 -20.32 16.55 -21.47
CA ASN A 63 -21.48 16.24 -22.30
C ASN A 63 -22.82 16.48 -21.59
N SER A 64 -22.83 16.59 -20.27
CA SER A 64 -24.04 16.82 -19.47
C SER A 64 -24.09 18.26 -18.99
N LYS A 65 -24.92 19.10 -19.61
CA LYS A 65 -25.19 20.47 -19.17
C LYS A 65 -25.80 20.45 -17.75
N GLY A 66 -24.96 20.54 -16.72
CA GLY A 66 -25.36 20.54 -15.32
C GLY A 66 -24.62 19.54 -14.42
N PHE A 67 -23.77 18.65 -14.97
CA PHE A 67 -22.93 17.80 -14.13
C PHE A 67 -21.63 18.53 -13.75
N PRO A 68 -21.34 18.70 -12.45
CA PRO A 68 -20.10 19.31 -12.00
C PRO A 68 -18.90 18.44 -12.42
N THR A 69 -17.79 19.09 -12.74
CA THR A 69 -16.53 18.40 -13.04
C THR A 69 -15.98 17.74 -11.77
N PRO A 70 -15.08 16.75 -11.90
CA PRO A 70 -14.39 16.15 -10.77
C PRO A 70 -13.82 17.16 -9.78
N LEU A 71 -13.20 18.23 -10.28
CA LEU A 71 -12.60 19.28 -9.47
C LEU A 71 -13.65 20.15 -8.77
N SER A 72 -14.70 20.58 -9.47
CA SER A 72 -15.74 21.41 -8.84
C SER A 72 -16.58 20.63 -7.83
N THR A 73 -16.75 19.33 -8.06
CA THR A 73 -17.37 18.41 -7.09
C THR A 73 -16.49 18.28 -5.85
N LEU A 74 -15.18 18.17 -6.02
CA LEU A 74 -14.23 18.10 -4.91
C LEU A 74 -14.20 19.41 -4.11
N ASP A 75 -14.13 20.56 -4.78
CA ASP A 75 -14.16 21.88 -4.11
C ASP A 75 -15.47 22.09 -3.35
N SER A 76 -16.60 21.72 -3.94
CA SER A 76 -17.91 21.81 -3.26
C SER A 76 -18.00 20.86 -2.08
N ALA A 77 -17.49 19.63 -2.23
CA ALA A 77 -17.42 18.66 -1.15
C ALA A 77 -16.54 19.19 -0.02
N LEU A 78 -15.35 19.71 -0.32
CA LEU A 78 -14.44 20.30 0.66
C LEU A 78 -15.09 21.48 1.38
N THR A 79 -15.84 22.33 0.67
CA THR A 79 -16.54 23.46 1.28
C THR A 79 -17.66 22.99 2.22
N LEU A 80 -18.44 21.97 1.82
CA LEU A 80 -19.48 21.37 2.65
C LEU A 80 -18.93 20.59 3.86
N PHE A 81 -17.76 19.96 3.69
CA PHE A 81 -17.07 19.22 4.75
C PHE A 81 -16.12 20.10 5.58
N ALA A 82 -15.87 21.35 5.21
CA ALA A 82 -15.00 22.27 5.95
C ALA A 82 -15.66 22.73 7.26
N ASP A 83 -16.98 22.92 7.26
CA ASP A 83 -17.75 23.15 8.48
C ASP A 83 -18.89 22.12 8.61
N PRO A 84 -18.57 20.84 8.85
CA PRO A 84 -19.58 19.79 8.86
C PRO A 84 -20.58 19.96 10.02
N PHE A 85 -20.23 20.74 11.04
CA PHE A 85 -21.03 20.96 12.25
C PHE A 85 -21.60 22.38 12.36
N TYR A 86 -21.77 23.11 11.25
CA TYR A 86 -22.40 24.43 11.30
C TYR A 86 -23.85 24.36 11.81
N ASN A 87 -24.33 25.45 12.40
CA ASN A 87 -25.73 25.62 12.80
C ASN A 87 -26.14 27.07 12.46
N ASN A 88 -26.74 27.24 11.29
CA ASN A 88 -27.10 28.55 10.75
C ASN A 88 -28.58 28.90 10.98
N GLY A 89 -29.32 28.11 11.76
CA GLY A 89 -30.71 28.39 12.12
C GLY A 89 -31.61 27.15 12.17
N PRO A 90 -32.93 27.33 12.32
CA PRO A 90 -33.88 26.24 12.57
C PRO A 90 -33.97 25.17 11.48
N ASN A 91 -33.67 25.52 10.22
CA ASN A 91 -33.77 24.61 9.08
C ASN A 91 -32.43 24.33 8.36
N ASP A 92 -31.35 25.02 8.73
CA ASP A 92 -30.03 24.89 8.11
C ASP A 92 -29.00 24.45 9.14
N VAL A 93 -29.05 23.16 9.46
CA VAL A 93 -28.07 22.48 10.32
C VAL A 93 -27.10 21.68 9.45
N GLY A 94 -25.82 21.70 9.83
CA GLY A 94 -24.76 21.02 9.10
C GLY A 94 -25.01 19.52 8.98
N VAL A 95 -24.58 18.93 7.86
CA VAL A 95 -24.73 17.50 7.55
C VAL A 95 -24.12 16.60 8.65
N GLY A 96 -23.08 17.08 9.33
CA GLY A 96 -22.40 16.38 10.42
C GLY A 96 -23.31 16.10 11.61
N TRP A 97 -24.26 16.98 11.94
CA TRP A 97 -25.21 16.72 13.03
C TRP A 97 -26.17 15.57 12.69
N ASN A 98 -26.62 15.48 11.45
CA ASN A 98 -27.48 14.38 10.99
C ASN A 98 -26.73 13.04 10.92
N VAL A 99 -25.48 13.07 10.45
CA VAL A 99 -24.62 11.88 10.42
C VAL A 99 -24.27 11.43 11.84
N LEU A 100 -23.93 12.35 12.73
CA LEU A 100 -23.65 12.04 14.13
C LEU A 100 -24.89 11.47 14.84
N ALA A 101 -26.06 12.06 14.64
CA ALA A 101 -27.32 11.53 15.16
C ALA A 101 -27.61 10.11 14.63
N SER A 102 -27.31 9.85 13.36
CA SER A 102 -27.46 8.51 12.77
C SER A 102 -26.48 7.50 13.39
N LEU A 103 -25.21 7.87 13.54
CA LEU A 103 -24.21 7.04 14.20
C LEU A 103 -24.56 6.79 15.68
N GLN A 104 -24.99 7.81 16.39
CA GLN A 104 -25.43 7.70 17.79
C GLN A 104 -26.58 6.70 17.91
N ARG A 105 -27.59 6.78 17.02
CA ARG A 105 -28.70 5.82 17.02
C ARG A 105 -28.23 4.39 16.81
N VAL A 106 -27.29 4.16 15.87
CA VAL A 106 -26.70 2.83 15.63
C VAL A 106 -25.88 2.37 16.82
N ALA A 107 -25.06 3.24 17.40
CA ALA A 107 -24.25 2.93 18.57
C ALA A 107 -25.10 2.56 19.78
N VAL A 108 -26.21 3.27 20.01
CA VAL A 108 -27.16 2.96 21.08
C VAL A 108 -27.87 1.63 20.83
N GLY A 109 -28.39 1.40 19.62
CA GLY A 109 -29.07 0.15 19.29
C GLY A 109 -28.14 -1.07 19.37
N PHE A 110 -26.93 -0.96 18.80
CA PHE A 110 -25.91 -1.99 18.87
C PHE A 110 -25.39 -2.19 20.30
N GLY A 111 -25.17 -1.11 21.06
CA GLY A 111 -24.71 -1.17 22.45
C GLY A 111 -25.71 -1.88 23.36
N LEU A 112 -27.01 -1.56 23.23
CA LEU A 112 -28.07 -2.26 23.96
C LEU A 112 -28.17 -3.73 23.56
N ALA A 113 -28.06 -4.05 22.27
CA ALA A 113 -28.06 -5.43 21.78
C ALA A 113 -26.85 -6.22 22.28
N ALA A 114 -25.66 -5.62 22.32
CA ALA A 114 -24.45 -6.24 22.83
C ALA A 114 -24.58 -6.54 24.33
N LEU A 115 -25.09 -5.59 25.13
CA LEU A 115 -25.31 -5.80 26.57
C LEU A 115 -26.35 -6.90 26.84
N ALA A 116 -27.49 -6.86 26.14
CA ALA A 116 -28.53 -7.87 26.28
C ALA A 116 -28.06 -9.25 25.81
N GLY A 117 -27.34 -9.31 24.68
CA GLY A 117 -26.78 -10.54 24.13
C GLY A 117 -25.75 -11.18 25.06
N ILE A 118 -24.78 -10.40 25.55
CA ILE A 118 -23.76 -10.93 26.48
C ILE A 118 -24.40 -11.40 27.80
N ARG A 119 -25.42 -10.70 28.30
CA ARG A 119 -26.10 -11.07 29.54
C ARG A 119 -26.97 -12.33 29.39
N TRP A 120 -27.51 -12.61 28.21
CA TRP A 120 -28.42 -13.74 27.98
C TRP A 120 -27.76 -14.94 27.31
N ALA A 121 -26.60 -14.76 26.68
CA ALA A 121 -25.82 -15.82 26.05
C ALA A 121 -24.96 -16.64 27.03
N PHE A 122 -25.18 -16.47 28.35
CA PHE A 122 -24.51 -17.21 29.43
C PHE A 122 -25.57 -17.79 30.36
#